data_AF-A0A969QTS7-F1
#
_entry.id   AF-A0A969QTS7-F1
#
_cell.length_a   1.000
_cell.length_b   1.000
_cell.length_c   1.000
_cell.angle_alpha   90.00
_cell.angle_beta   90.00
_cell.angle_gamma   90.00
#
_symmetry.space_group_name_H-M   'P 1'
#
loop_
_entity.id
_entity.type
_entity.pdbx_description
1 polymer ?
#
loop_
_entity_poly.entity_id
_entity_poly.type
_entity_poly.pdbx_seq_one_letter_code
_entity_poly.pdbx_strand_id
1 'polypeptide(L)'
;MQRASSNVHEQKKRRTRTAEPSAAEAGTAAPGRSSPTPTPSAPERARWHWLLLAIAFGAVGLWAWESQPKPAVPTSAALSSFFSPRNLCKRPPTFLSTLGFGRGASISTSERDLLGIAIVEFDPSTKQRVKYFQHPSWQQAGQLSAFALDRNGDLYAVPARA
;
A
#
# COMPACT_ATOMS: atom_id res chain seq x y z
N MET A 1 1.65 3.82 43.72
CA MET A 1 1.53 5.15 43.08
C MET A 1 2.88 5.53 42.52
N GLN A 2 3.01 5.81 41.22
CA GLN A 2 3.99 6.75 40.65
C GLN A 2 3.72 6.91 39.13
N ARG A 3 3.75 8.15 38.64
CA ARG A 3 3.61 8.53 37.23
C ARG A 3 4.98 8.94 36.68
N ALA A 4 5.23 8.69 35.40
CA ALA A 4 6.14 9.45 34.55
C ALA A 4 5.55 9.44 33.12
N SER A 5 5.05 10.57 32.63
CA SER A 5 5.83 11.56 31.83
C SER A 5 6.26 10.95 30.49
N SER A 6 5.42 11.00 29.45
CA SER A 6 5.13 12.20 28.63
C SER A 6 6.40 12.87 28.11
N ASN A 7 6.67 12.69 26.81
CA ASN A 7 7.61 13.52 26.06
C ASN A 7 7.04 13.77 24.66
N VAL A 8 6.57 15.00 24.45
CA VAL A 8 6.12 15.52 23.16
C VAL A 8 7.17 16.55 22.71
N HIS A 9 7.79 16.31 21.57
CA HIS A 9 8.53 17.30 20.79
C HIS A 9 7.89 17.26 19.39
N GLU A 10 7.11 18.25 18.96
CA GLU A 10 7.46 19.68 18.79
C GLU A 10 8.74 19.88 17.97
N GLN A 11 8.70 19.45 16.70
CA GLN A 11 9.60 19.99 15.66
C GLN A 11 8.87 21.06 14.84
N LYS A 12 9.21 22.29 15.19
CA LYS A 12 8.51 23.54 14.90
C LYS A 12 9.11 24.22 13.68
N LYS A 13 8.29 24.31 12.62
CA LYS A 13 8.04 25.56 11.87
C LYS A 13 9.29 26.36 11.43
N ARG A 14 9.69 26.24 10.15
CA ARG A 14 10.43 27.30 9.44
C ARG A 14 9.62 27.83 8.23
N ARG A 15 9.10 29.05 8.38
CA ARG A 15 8.52 29.91 7.33
C ARG A 15 9.58 30.89 6.85
N THR A 16 9.58 31.20 5.54
CA THR A 16 9.95 32.45 4.80
C THR A 16 10.34 31.99 3.39
N ARG A 17 9.74 32.36 2.23
CA ARG A 17 8.87 33.47 1.78
C ARG A 17 9.50 34.87 1.81
N THR A 18 9.65 35.45 0.60
CA THR A 18 9.84 36.89 0.29
C THR A 18 11.25 37.44 0.64
N ALA A 19 11.97 38.22 -0.18
CA ALA A 19 11.81 38.73 -1.56
C ALA A 19 13.16 38.59 -2.35
N GLU A 20 13.63 39.39 -3.33
CA GLU A 20 13.15 40.58 -4.08
C GLU A 20 13.95 40.70 -5.41
N PRO A 21 13.44 41.31 -6.51
CA PRO A 21 14.25 41.65 -7.69
C PRO A 21 14.79 43.09 -7.61
N SER A 22 16.12 43.25 -7.61
CA SER A 22 16.75 44.59 -7.61
C SER A 22 16.62 45.27 -8.97
N ALA A 23 16.22 46.54 -8.95
CA ALA A 23 16.05 47.37 -10.13
C ALA A 23 17.26 48.27 -10.42
N ALA A 24 17.36 48.69 -11.69
CA ALA A 24 17.92 49.94 -12.18
C ALA A 24 19.39 50.29 -11.89
N GLU A 25 20.17 50.35 -12.98
CA GLU A 25 21.06 51.50 -13.20
C GLU A 25 20.90 51.99 -14.66
N ALA A 26 20.67 53.30 -14.82
CA ALA A 26 20.72 54.02 -16.09
C ALA A 26 22.05 54.82 -16.12
N GLY A 27 22.63 55.23 -17.23
CA GLY A 27 22.27 55.19 -18.65
C GLY A 27 23.13 56.21 -19.41
N THR A 28 22.84 56.42 -20.69
CA THR A 28 23.10 57.62 -21.53
C THR A 28 23.89 57.37 -22.82
N ALA A 29 23.28 57.76 -23.95
CA ALA A 29 23.85 58.29 -25.21
C ALA A 29 23.16 57.69 -26.45
N ALA A 30 22.56 58.56 -27.26
CA ALA A 30 21.91 58.26 -28.55
C ALA A 30 22.82 58.76 -29.71
N PRO A 31 22.39 58.80 -30.99
CA PRO A 31 21.23 58.19 -31.65
C PRO A 31 21.59 57.38 -32.93
N GLY A 32 20.91 56.25 -33.17
CA GLY A 32 21.08 55.45 -34.39
C GLY A 32 19.79 55.26 -35.18
N ARG A 33 19.69 55.84 -36.39
CA ARG A 33 18.60 55.57 -37.33
C ARG A 33 18.77 54.18 -37.96
N SER A 34 17.78 53.29 -37.78
CA SER A 34 17.51 52.22 -38.74
C SER A 34 16.10 51.64 -38.57
N SER A 35 15.28 51.88 -39.60
CA SER A 35 14.09 51.19 -40.10
C SER A 35 13.39 50.09 -39.27
N PRO A 36 12.03 50.06 -39.25
CA PRO A 36 11.30 48.92 -38.75
C PRO A 36 11.57 47.69 -39.65
N THR A 37 12.27 46.70 -39.10
CA THR A 37 12.41 45.40 -39.75
C THR A 37 11.12 44.62 -39.53
N PRO A 38 10.42 44.14 -40.57
CA PRO A 38 9.27 43.28 -40.38
C PRO A 38 9.73 41.97 -39.73
N THR A 39 9.19 41.64 -38.56
CA THR A 39 9.41 40.35 -37.91
C THR A 39 9.03 39.24 -38.90
N PRO A 40 9.95 38.33 -39.28
CA PRO A 40 9.58 37.18 -40.07
C PRO A 40 8.61 36.34 -39.23
N SER A 41 7.37 36.22 -39.70
CA SER A 41 6.37 35.34 -39.10
C SER A 41 6.91 33.91 -39.16
N ALA A 42 7.37 33.41 -38.01
CA ALA A 42 7.86 32.05 -37.90
C ALA A 42 6.80 31.09 -38.46
N PRO A 43 7.15 30.19 -39.39
CA PRO A 43 6.15 29.43 -40.12
C PRO A 43 5.32 28.60 -39.16
N GLU A 44 4.02 28.85 -39.13
CA GLU A 44 3.05 28.28 -38.18
C GLU A 44 3.06 26.74 -38.15
N ARG A 45 3.50 26.13 -39.25
CA ARG A 45 3.77 24.69 -39.41
C ARG A 45 4.78 24.13 -38.39
N ALA A 46 5.76 24.93 -37.95
CA ALA A 46 6.76 24.50 -36.96
C ALA A 46 6.15 24.15 -35.59
N ARG A 47 5.06 24.81 -35.18
CA ARG A 47 4.34 24.49 -33.93
C ARG A 47 3.65 23.13 -33.98
N TRP A 48 3.15 22.73 -35.15
CA TRP A 48 2.48 21.44 -35.34
C TRP A 48 3.44 20.26 -35.24
N HIS A 49 4.66 20.39 -35.76
CA HIS A 49 5.67 19.32 -35.65
C HIS A 49 6.06 19.02 -34.20
N TRP A 50 6.19 20.04 -33.35
CA TRP A 50 6.45 19.85 -31.91
C TRP A 50 5.25 19.24 -31.16
N LEU A 51 4.01 19.61 -31.50
CA LEU A 51 2.81 18.98 -30.95
C LEU A 51 2.72 17.49 -31.32
N LEU A 52 2.97 17.15 -32.59
CA LEU A 52 2.95 15.76 -33.05
C LEU A 52 4.07 14.92 -32.39
N LEU A 53 5.27 15.48 -32.22
CA LEU A 53 6.36 14.82 -31.48
C LEU A 53 5.98 14.57 -30.00
N ALA A 54 5.37 15.55 -29.33
CA ALA A 54 4.94 15.39 -27.94
C ALA A 54 3.85 14.31 -27.79
N ILE A 55 2.88 14.26 -28.72
CA ILE A 55 1.85 13.22 -28.75
C ILE A 55 2.47 11.84 -29.02
N ALA A 56 3.41 11.72 -29.97
CA ALA A 56 4.09 10.47 -30.26
C ALA A 56 4.89 9.95 -29.05
N PHE A 57 5.66 10.82 -28.37
CA PHE A 57 6.37 10.44 -27.15
C PHE A 57 5.43 10.05 -26.00
N GLY A 58 4.32 10.78 -25.83
CA GLY A 58 3.29 10.44 -24.84
C GLY A 58 2.64 9.08 -25.10
N ALA A 59 2.29 8.78 -26.36
CA ALA A 59 1.72 7.50 -26.75
C ALA A 59 2.70 6.32 -26.57
N VAL A 60 3.97 6.51 -26.94
CA VAL A 60 5.02 5.50 -26.72
C VAL A 60 5.27 5.27 -25.23
N GLY A 61 5.30 6.34 -24.42
CA GLY A 61 5.46 6.24 -22.97
C GLY A 61 4.29 5.51 -22.30
N LEU A 62 3.05 5.81 -22.70
CA LEU A 62 1.84 5.15 -22.19
C LEU A 62 1.80 3.67 -22.62
N TRP A 63 2.12 3.37 -23.88
CA TRP A 63 2.20 2.00 -24.38
C TRP A 63 3.29 1.19 -23.68
N ALA A 64 4.47 1.79 -23.44
CA ALA A 64 5.55 1.16 -22.68
C ALA A 64 5.21 0.94 -21.20
N TRP A 65 4.40 1.81 -20.59
CA TRP A 65 3.87 1.64 -19.24
C TRP A 65 2.87 0.48 -19.16
N GLU A 66 1.88 0.44 -20.07
CA GLU A 66 0.89 -0.64 -20.14
C GLU A 66 1.53 -1.99 -20.49
N SER A 67 2.60 -1.97 -21.29
CA SER A 67 3.39 -3.14 -21.69
C SER A 67 4.41 -3.60 -20.64
N GLN A 68 4.50 -2.93 -19.46
CA GLN A 68 5.29 -3.47 -18.35
C GLN A 68 4.69 -4.82 -17.94
N PRO A 69 5.43 -5.95 -18.08
CA PRO A 69 4.93 -7.22 -17.56
C PRO A 69 4.75 -7.05 -16.06
N LYS A 70 3.49 -7.13 -15.59
CA LYS A 70 3.14 -7.03 -14.16
C LYS A 70 4.14 -7.87 -13.39
N PRO A 71 4.92 -7.29 -12.45
CA PRO A 71 6.00 -8.00 -11.81
C PRO A 71 5.41 -9.27 -11.22
N ALA A 72 5.84 -10.42 -11.74
CA ALA A 72 5.32 -11.72 -11.35
C ALA A 72 5.68 -11.92 -9.89
N VAL A 73 4.76 -11.55 -8.99
CA VAL A 73 4.92 -11.69 -7.55
C VAL A 73 5.29 -13.15 -7.33
N PRO A 74 6.50 -13.46 -6.85
CA PRO A 74 6.95 -14.84 -6.81
C PRO A 74 6.07 -15.58 -5.80
N THR A 75 5.13 -16.39 -6.31
CA THR A 75 4.18 -17.20 -5.52
C THR A 75 4.91 -18.08 -4.50
N SER A 76 6.19 -18.38 -4.75
CA SER A 76 7.14 -19.01 -3.83
C SER A 76 7.29 -18.31 -2.46
N ALA A 77 7.08 -16.98 -2.38
CA ALA A 77 7.18 -16.22 -1.14
C ALA A 77 6.06 -16.56 -0.12
N ALA A 78 4.94 -17.13 -0.57
CA ALA A 78 3.88 -17.60 0.32
C ALA A 78 4.26 -18.89 1.09
N LEU A 79 5.13 -19.72 0.52
CA LEU A 79 5.57 -20.99 1.14
C LEU A 79 6.69 -20.79 2.18
N SER A 80 7.58 -19.82 1.96
CA SER A 80 8.68 -19.50 2.90
C SER A 80 8.20 -18.99 4.27
N SER A 81 6.97 -18.44 4.35
CA SER A 81 6.39 -18.00 5.62
C SER A 81 6.05 -19.15 6.57
N PHE A 82 5.69 -20.33 6.04
CA PHE A 82 5.41 -21.53 6.85
C PHE A 82 6.68 -22.20 7.37
N PHE A 83 7.74 -22.22 6.56
CA PHE A 83 9.04 -22.84 6.90
C PHE A 83 10.08 -21.86 7.46
N SER A 84 9.66 -20.68 7.94
CA SER A 84 10.54 -19.85 8.75
C SER A 84 10.92 -20.61 10.03
N PRO A 85 12.20 -20.60 10.47
CA PRO A 85 12.63 -21.22 11.74
C PRO A 85 11.80 -20.81 12.96
N ARG A 86 11.15 -19.64 12.91
CA ARG A 86 10.27 -19.10 13.95
C ARG A 86 8.85 -19.69 13.97
N ASN A 87 8.41 -20.32 12.88
CA ASN A 87 7.10 -20.98 12.75
C ASN A 87 7.20 -22.51 12.83
N LEU A 88 8.39 -23.10 12.68
CA LEU A 88 8.63 -24.55 12.86
C LEU A 88 8.21 -25.09 14.24
N CYS A 89 8.14 -24.24 15.28
CA CYS A 89 7.65 -24.60 16.61
C CYS A 89 6.12 -24.48 16.77
N LYS A 90 5.40 -23.85 15.83
CA LYS A 90 3.94 -23.66 15.91
C LYS A 90 3.24 -24.92 15.44
N ARG A 91 3.11 -25.88 16.35
CA ARG A 91 2.28 -27.07 16.14
C ARG A 91 0.80 -26.62 16.00
N PRO A 92 0.03 -27.14 15.01
CA PRO A 92 -1.41 -26.89 14.98
C PRO A 92 -2.05 -27.42 16.28
N PRO A 93 -3.03 -26.69 16.87
CA PRO A 93 -3.68 -27.15 18.09
C PRO A 93 -4.31 -28.53 17.91
N THR A 94 -4.20 -29.36 18.96
CA THR A 94 -4.64 -30.78 18.92
C THR A 94 -6.12 -30.93 18.60
N PHE A 95 -6.97 -30.02 19.08
CA PHE A 95 -8.41 -30.02 18.84
C PHE A 95 -8.80 -29.92 17.36
N LEU A 96 -7.92 -29.42 16.48
CA LEU A 96 -8.20 -29.42 15.03
C LEU A 96 -8.33 -30.85 14.50
N SER A 97 -7.44 -31.75 14.94
CA SER A 97 -7.48 -33.16 14.52
C SER A 97 -8.70 -33.90 15.05
N THR A 98 -9.15 -33.63 16.28
CA THR A 98 -10.35 -34.25 16.87
C THR A 98 -11.64 -33.77 16.20
N LEU A 99 -11.65 -32.56 15.63
CA LEU A 99 -12.74 -32.03 14.81
C LEU A 99 -12.65 -32.50 13.32
N GLY A 100 -11.67 -33.35 12.99
CA GLY A 100 -11.45 -33.86 11.64
C GLY A 100 -11.06 -32.79 10.63
N PHE A 101 -10.30 -31.77 11.04
CA PHE A 101 -9.72 -30.78 10.14
C PHE A 101 -8.36 -31.23 9.60
N GLY A 102 -8.09 -30.92 8.34
CA GLY A 102 -6.83 -31.25 7.68
C GLY A 102 -5.72 -30.23 7.95
N ARG A 103 -4.59 -30.41 7.25
CA ARG A 103 -3.45 -29.47 7.29
C ARG A 103 -3.76 -28.12 6.61
N GLY A 104 -4.89 -28.01 5.90
CA GLY A 104 -5.35 -26.77 5.28
C GLY A 104 -6.24 -25.92 6.19
N ALA A 105 -6.52 -26.38 7.40
CA ALA A 105 -7.33 -25.63 8.36
C ALA A 105 -6.56 -24.46 8.97
N SER A 106 -7.26 -23.35 9.14
CA SER A 106 -6.78 -22.10 9.69
C SER A 106 -7.80 -21.54 10.69
N ILE A 107 -7.33 -20.73 11.62
CA ILE A 107 -8.21 -20.01 12.54
C ILE A 107 -8.38 -18.58 11.98
N SER A 108 -9.62 -18.13 11.86
CA SER A 108 -10.00 -16.85 11.26
C SER A 108 -10.91 -16.06 12.20
N THR A 109 -10.63 -14.77 12.31
CA THR A 109 -11.50 -13.73 12.92
C THR A 109 -12.07 -12.78 11.86
N SER A 110 -11.78 -13.03 10.58
CA SER A 110 -12.05 -12.14 9.44
C SER A 110 -13.14 -12.67 8.50
N GLU A 111 -13.84 -13.74 8.89
CA GLU A 111 -14.97 -14.29 8.13
C GLU A 111 -16.13 -13.29 8.14
N ARG A 112 -16.67 -12.94 6.98
CA ARG A 112 -17.72 -11.91 6.88
C ARG A 112 -19.09 -12.38 7.37
N ASP A 113 -19.29 -13.69 7.44
CA ASP A 113 -20.54 -14.36 7.76
C ASP A 113 -20.53 -15.05 9.14
N LEU A 114 -19.40 -15.00 9.87
CA LEU A 114 -19.25 -15.60 11.19
C LEU A 114 -18.69 -14.57 12.18
N LEU A 115 -19.36 -14.40 13.33
CA LEU A 115 -18.88 -13.53 14.41
C LEU A 115 -17.90 -14.29 15.31
N GLY A 116 -16.88 -13.62 15.82
CA GLY A 116 -15.93 -14.20 16.77
C GLY A 116 -14.77 -14.94 16.09
N ILE A 117 -14.45 -16.12 16.62
CA ILE A 117 -13.43 -17.03 16.06
C ILE A 117 -14.12 -18.15 15.31
N ALA A 118 -13.62 -18.50 14.13
CA ALA A 118 -13.98 -19.70 13.39
C ALA A 118 -12.73 -20.49 12.98
N ILE A 119 -12.83 -21.81 12.94
CA ILE A 119 -11.89 -22.68 12.21
C ILE A 119 -12.45 -22.79 10.80
N VAL A 120 -11.62 -22.54 9.80
CA VAL A 120 -11.99 -22.61 8.38
C VAL A 120 -10.93 -23.37 7.59
N GLU A 121 -11.37 -24.27 6.73
CA GLU A 121 -10.52 -25.01 5.80
C GLU A 121 -10.93 -24.66 4.37
N PHE A 122 -9.95 -24.29 3.56
CA PHE A 122 -10.11 -23.87 2.18
C PHE A 122 -9.52 -24.91 1.24
N ASP A 123 -10.20 -25.18 0.14
CA ASP A 123 -9.64 -25.96 -0.95
C ASP A 123 -8.47 -25.19 -1.59
N PRO A 124 -7.26 -25.77 -1.67
CA PRO A 124 -6.10 -25.11 -2.23
C PRO A 124 -6.24 -24.78 -3.72
N SER A 125 -7.11 -25.48 -4.46
CA SER A 125 -7.34 -25.28 -5.89
C SER A 125 -8.39 -24.20 -6.17
N THR A 126 -9.60 -24.31 -5.63
CA THR A 126 -10.71 -23.36 -5.85
C THR A 126 -10.67 -22.12 -4.95
N LYS A 127 -9.88 -22.16 -3.87
CA LYS A 127 -9.86 -21.15 -2.78
C LYS A 127 -11.19 -20.98 -2.04
N GLN A 128 -12.16 -21.88 -2.25
CA GLN A 128 -13.45 -21.84 -1.56
C GLN A 128 -13.38 -22.53 -0.20
N ARG A 129 -14.20 -22.06 0.75
CA ARG A 129 -14.30 -22.64 2.09
C ARG A 129 -15.05 -23.96 2.01
N VAL A 130 -14.35 -25.08 2.23
CA VAL A 130 -14.94 -26.43 2.15
C VAL A 130 -15.51 -26.92 3.48
N LYS A 131 -14.97 -26.43 4.59
CA LYS A 131 -15.40 -26.80 5.94
C LYS A 131 -15.17 -25.63 6.90
N TYR A 132 -16.08 -25.47 7.85
CA TYR A 132 -15.87 -24.57 8.98
C TYR A 132 -16.41 -25.18 10.28
N PHE A 133 -15.93 -24.67 11.41
CA PHE A 133 -16.44 -24.97 12.73
C PHE A 133 -16.32 -23.72 13.60
N GLN A 134 -17.37 -23.45 14.37
CA GLN A 134 -17.40 -22.37 15.34
C GLN A 134 -18.03 -22.89 16.62
N HIS A 135 -17.31 -22.78 17.74
CA HIS A 135 -17.85 -23.15 19.03
C HIS A 135 -18.89 -22.11 19.48
N PRO A 136 -20.04 -22.49 20.08
CA PRO A 136 -21.09 -21.53 20.46
C PRO A 136 -20.62 -20.39 21.38
N SER A 137 -19.66 -20.64 22.28
CA SER A 137 -19.09 -19.58 23.12
C SER A 137 -18.16 -18.61 22.38
N TRP A 138 -17.63 -18.97 21.20
CA TRP A 138 -16.80 -18.06 20.40
C TRP A 138 -17.65 -17.02 19.68
N GLN A 139 -18.87 -17.38 19.28
CA GLN A 139 -19.83 -16.45 18.66
C GLN A 139 -20.26 -15.33 19.63
N GLN A 140 -20.30 -15.63 20.94
CA GLN A 140 -20.66 -14.68 22.00
C GLN A 140 -19.64 -13.54 22.16
N ALA A 141 -18.42 -13.68 21.64
CA ALA A 141 -17.38 -12.66 21.73
C ALA A 141 -17.58 -11.46 20.78
N GLY A 142 -18.55 -11.54 19.85
CA GLY A 142 -18.83 -10.46 18.89
C GLY A 142 -17.75 -10.33 17.82
N GLN A 143 -17.52 -9.12 17.30
CA GLN A 143 -16.42 -8.91 16.34
C GLN A 143 -15.07 -8.92 17.05
N LEU A 144 -14.13 -9.68 16.47
CA LEU A 144 -12.75 -9.80 16.96
C LEU A 144 -11.79 -9.28 15.89
N SER A 145 -10.63 -8.79 16.34
CA SER A 145 -9.61 -8.21 15.47
C SER A 145 -8.43 -9.18 15.30
N ALA A 146 -7.24 -8.81 15.73
CA ALA A 146 -6.08 -9.70 15.74
C ALA A 146 -6.21 -10.79 16.81
N PHE A 147 -5.58 -11.94 16.53
CA PHE A 147 -5.37 -13.00 17.49
C PHE A 147 -3.89 -13.44 17.53
N ALA A 148 -3.50 -14.07 18.62
CA ALA A 148 -2.19 -14.67 18.82
C ALA A 148 -2.33 -16.08 19.41
N LEU A 149 -1.36 -16.94 19.07
CA LEU A 149 -1.17 -18.24 19.69
C LEU A 149 0.08 -18.18 20.57
N ASP A 150 0.01 -18.79 21.75
CA ASP A 150 1.15 -18.92 22.66
C ASP A 150 2.04 -20.15 22.32
N ARG A 151 2.83 -20.64 23.28
CA ARG A 151 3.65 -21.86 23.12
C ARG A 151 2.88 -23.16 23.39
N ASN A 152 1.81 -23.12 24.17
CA ASN A 152 0.95 -24.26 24.47
C ASN A 152 -0.08 -24.51 23.36
N GLY A 153 -0.38 -23.49 22.56
CA GLY A 153 -1.45 -23.50 21.56
C GLY A 153 -2.72 -22.80 22.04
N ASP A 154 -2.65 -22.10 23.18
CA ASP A 154 -3.72 -21.25 23.70
C ASP A 154 -3.89 -20.02 22.79
N LEU A 155 -5.15 -19.70 22.47
CA LEU A 155 -5.50 -18.62 21.55
C LEU A 155 -6.07 -17.42 22.30
N TYR A 156 -5.48 -16.26 22.04
CA TYR A 156 -5.88 -14.97 22.59
C TYR A 156 -6.33 -14.05 21.46
N ALA A 157 -7.52 -13.47 21.56
CA ALA A 157 -8.05 -12.54 20.57
C ALA A 157 -8.40 -11.20 21.21
N VAL A 158 -8.24 -10.11 20.44
CA VAL A 158 -8.56 -8.75 20.88
C VAL A 158 -9.92 -8.35 20.30
N PRO A 159 -10.90 -7.93 21.13
CA PRO A 159 -12.17 -7.40 20.65
C PRO A 159 -11.97 -6.26 19.64
N ALA A 160 -12.74 -6.28 18.56
CA ALA A 160 -12.83 -5.12 17.67
C ALA A 160 -13.56 -3.99 18.41
N ARG A 161 -13.21 -2.74 18.13
CA ARG A 161 -14.06 -1.62 18.55
C ARG A 161 -15.31 -1.61 17.68
N ALA A 162 -16.47 -1.61 18.35
CA ALA A 162 -17.75 -1.21 17.76
C ALA A 162 -17.77 0.30 17.45
#